data_AF-A0A401QSA0-F1
#
_entry.id   AF-A0A401QSA0-F1
#
_cell.length_a   1.000
_cell.length_b   1.000
_cell.length_c   1.000
_cell.angle_alpha   90.00
_cell.angle_beta   90.00
_cell.angle_gamma   90.00
#
_symmetry.space_group_name_H-M   'P 1'
#
loop_
_entity.id
_entity.type
_entity.pdbx_description
1 polymer ?
#
loop_
_entity_poly.entity_id
_entity_poly.type
_entity_poly.pdbx_seq_one_letter_code
_entity_poly.pdbx_strand_id
1 'polypeptide(L)'
;MDALARFYELKTYGGAEPDTIQLTPAEFQRAIESDDFFLVVVSGLEAGAAPVTVRIILEPLKHLPYRPSSNVLVSGIRGAQSLVYPFESTE
;
A
#
# COMPACT_ATOMS: atom_id res chain seq x y z
N MET A 1 -14.06 18.77 -5.17
CA MET A 1 -13.96 17.46 -5.82
C MET A 1 -12.65 17.51 -6.58
N ASP A 2 -11.63 16.80 -6.12
CA ASP A 2 -10.30 16.90 -6.71
C ASP A 2 -10.30 16.24 -8.09
N ALA A 3 -9.56 16.79 -9.06
CA ALA A 3 -9.74 16.56 -10.49
C ALA A 3 -9.26 15.18 -11.00
N LEU A 4 -8.86 14.28 -10.10
CA LEU A 4 -8.48 12.90 -10.36
C LEU A 4 -9.14 12.02 -9.29
N ALA A 5 -10.41 11.66 -9.51
CA ALA A 5 -11.20 10.77 -8.65
C ALA A 5 -10.66 9.32 -8.61
N ARG A 6 -9.34 9.15 -8.47
CA ARG A 6 -8.69 7.85 -8.29
C ARG A 6 -8.69 7.54 -6.80
N PHE A 7 -9.38 6.48 -6.43
CA PHE A 7 -9.41 6.03 -5.04
C PHE A 7 -8.05 5.42 -4.70
N TYR A 8 -7.43 5.91 -3.62
CA TYR A 8 -6.21 5.31 -3.11
C TYR A 8 -6.37 4.95 -1.64
N GLU A 9 -5.65 3.92 -1.22
CA GLU A 9 -5.56 3.52 0.18
C GLU A 9 -4.12 3.72 0.66
N LEU A 10 -3.97 4.37 1.81
CA LEU A 10 -2.67 4.66 2.42
C LEU A 10 -2.47 3.80 3.66
N LYS A 11 -1.39 3.01 3.69
CA LYS A 11 -0.94 2.25 4.86
C LYS A 11 0.42 2.76 5.31
N THR A 12 0.52 3.11 6.59
CA THR A 12 1.74 3.67 7.18
C THR A 12 2.34 2.72 8.22
N TYR A 13 3.66 2.62 8.22
CA TYR A 13 4.42 1.75 9.10
C TYR A 13 5.65 2.49 9.63
N GLY A 14 5.86 2.43 10.95
CA GLY A 14 7.04 3.00 11.60
C GLY A 14 8.33 2.28 11.19
N GLY A 15 8.31 0.95 11.27
CA GLY A 15 9.45 0.11 10.90
C GLY A 15 9.54 -0.21 9.41
N ALA A 16 10.29 -1.29 9.11
CA ALA A 16 10.44 -1.80 7.76
C ALA A 16 9.09 -2.13 7.09
N GLU A 17 9.07 -2.05 5.76
CA GLU A 17 7.89 -2.38 4.95
C GLU A 17 7.41 -3.81 5.24
N PRO A 18 6.14 -4.01 5.63
CA PRO A 18 5.60 -5.34 5.85
C PRO A 18 5.32 -6.03 4.52
N ASP A 19 5.46 -7.35 4.50
CA ASP A 19 5.13 -8.16 3.33
C ASP A 19 3.63 -8.46 3.19
N THR A 20 2.89 -8.32 4.28
CA THR A 20 1.44 -8.51 4.34
C THR A 20 0.79 -7.30 4.99
N ILE A 21 -0.26 -6.78 4.37
CA ILE A 21 -1.08 -5.70 4.91
C ILE A 21 -2.53 -6.14 5.09
N GLN A 22 -3.28 -5.36 5.85
CA GLN A 22 -4.72 -5.58 6.04
C GLN A 22 -5.50 -4.49 5.32
N LEU A 23 -6.50 -4.88 4.55
CA LEU A 23 -7.55 -4.01 4.05
C LEU A 23 -8.81 -4.20 4.87
N THR A 24 -9.46 -3.11 5.25
CA THR A 24 -10.81 -3.17 5.82
C THR A 24 -11.81 -3.65 4.74
N PRO A 25 -12.99 -4.17 5.11
CA PRO A 25 -13.99 -4.58 4.13
C PRO A 25 -14.37 -3.47 3.14
N ALA A 26 -14.44 -2.21 3.60
CA ALA A 26 -14.76 -1.07 2.74
C ALA A 26 -13.64 -0.73 1.75
N GLU A 27 -12.37 -0.86 2.17
CA GLU A 27 -11.20 -0.67 1.29
C GLU A 27 -11.12 -1.76 0.23
N PHE A 28 -11.33 -3.01 0.65
CA PHE A 28 -11.37 -4.14 -0.26
C PHE A 28 -12.49 -4.01 -1.28
N GLN A 29 -13.69 -3.58 -0.85
CA GLN A 29 -14.81 -3.35 -1.76
C GLN A 29 -14.47 -2.28 -2.80
N ARG A 30 -13.90 -1.15 -2.38
CA ARG A 30 -13.44 -0.10 -3.32
C ARG A 30 -12.39 -0.62 -4.31
N ALA A 31 -11.45 -1.44 -3.84
CA ALA A 31 -10.40 -2.02 -4.66
C ALA A 31 -10.91 -3.04 -5.70
N ILE A 32 -12.07 -3.66 -5.45
CA ILE A 32 -12.75 -4.53 -6.43
C ILE A 32 -13.56 -3.71 -7.44
N GLU A 33 -14.25 -2.66 -6.97
CA GLU A 33 -15.19 -1.88 -7.79
C GLU A 33 -14.51 -0.87 -8.71
N SER A 34 -13.24 -0.54 -8.46
CA SER A 34 -12.52 0.53 -9.17
C SER A 34 -11.24 0.00 -9.80
N ASP A 35 -11.15 0.08 -11.12
CA ASP A 35 -9.90 -0.17 -11.86
C ASP A 35 -8.82 0.89 -11.58
N ASP A 36 -9.21 2.09 -11.13
CA ASP A 36 -8.28 3.17 -10.76
C ASP A 36 -7.77 3.07 -9.30
N PHE A 37 -8.03 1.94 -8.61
CA PHE A 37 -7.57 1.76 -7.24
C PHE A 37 -6.07 1.46 -7.18
N PHE A 38 -5.36 2.21 -6.33
CA PHE A 38 -3.95 1.93 -6.02
C PHE A 38 -3.68 1.98 -4.52
N LEU A 39 -2.73 1.15 -4.10
CA LEU A 39 -2.29 1.04 -2.72
C LEU A 39 -0.98 1.80 -2.54
N VAL A 40 -0.93 2.67 -1.53
CA VAL A 40 0.27 3.39 -1.11
C VAL A 40 0.73 2.82 0.22
N VAL A 41 1.96 2.31 0.28
CA VAL A 41 2.60 1.83 1.49
C VAL A 41 3.75 2.76 1.83
N VAL A 42 3.67 3.38 3.01
CA VAL A 42 4.74 4.23 3.54
C VAL A 42 5.37 3.52 4.72
N SER A 43 6.67 3.30 4.68
CA SER A 43 7.43 2.57 5.70
C SER A 43 8.66 3.35 6.16
N GLY A 44 9.25 2.95 7.28
CA GLY A 44 10.47 3.57 7.82
C GLY A 44 10.23 4.92 8.48
N LEU A 45 9.00 5.22 8.88
CA LEU A 45 8.64 6.51 9.49
C LEU A 45 9.23 6.71 10.89
N GLU A 46 9.64 5.65 11.57
CA GLU A 46 10.32 5.71 12.86
C GLU A 46 11.82 5.93 12.66
N ALA A 47 12.35 6.96 13.32
CA ALA A 47 13.76 7.34 13.21
C ALA A 47 14.68 6.16 13.56
N GLY A 48 15.62 5.85 12.65
CA GLY A 48 16.59 4.78 12.83
C GLY A 48 16.05 3.36 12.62
N ALA A 49 14.76 3.18 12.29
CA ALA A 49 14.18 1.86 12.07
C ALA A 49 14.45 1.30 10.66
N ALA A 50 14.27 2.13 9.63
CA ALA A 50 14.57 1.85 8.23
C ALA A 50 14.56 3.16 7.41
N PRO A 51 15.15 3.20 6.20
CA PRO A 51 14.95 4.33 5.28
C PRO A 51 13.47 4.55 4.99
N VAL A 52 13.03 5.81 5.05
CA VAL A 52 11.66 6.18 4.70
C VAL A 52 11.44 5.82 3.22
N THR A 53 10.39 5.05 2.95
CA THR A 53 10.09 4.60 1.59
C THR A 53 8.61 4.73 1.33
N VAL A 54 8.25 5.17 0.12
CA VAL A 54 6.87 5.17 -0.39
C VAL A 54 6.79 4.21 -1.56
N ARG A 55 6.00 3.14 -1.40
CA ARG A 55 5.66 2.21 -2.47
C ARG A 55 4.25 2.45 -2.97
N ILE A 56 4.06 2.46 -4.28
CA ILE A 56 2.77 2.59 -4.95
C ILE A 56 2.53 1.35 -5.81
N ILE A 57 1.50 0.58 -5.46
CA ILE A 57 1.08 -0.63 -6.17
C ILE A 57 -0.23 -0.32 -6.90
N LEU A 58 -0.19 -0.37 -8.22
CA LEU A 58 -1.38 -0.23 -9.06
C LEU A 58 -2.15 -1.55 -9.09
N GLU A 59 -3.48 -1.48 -9.08
CA GLU A 59 -4.37 -2.65 -9.20
C GLU A 59 -3.97 -3.82 -8.28
N PRO A 60 -3.73 -3.59 -6.96
CA PRO A 60 -3.08 -4.56 -6.07
C PRO A 60 -3.79 -5.90 -6.03
N LEU A 61 -5.12 -5.93 -6.10
CA LEU A 61 -5.90 -7.17 -6.05
C LEU A 61 -5.85 -8.00 -7.34
N LYS A 62 -5.40 -7.42 -8.47
CA LYS A 62 -5.19 -8.15 -9.73
C LYS A 62 -3.84 -8.89 -9.75
N HIS A 63 -2.87 -8.40 -8.98
CA HIS A 63 -1.48 -8.86 -9.05
C HIS A 63 -0.99 -9.53 -7.77
N LEU A 64 -1.65 -9.33 -6.63
CA LEU A 64 -1.23 -9.87 -5.34
C LEU A 64 -2.20 -10.90 -4.78
N PRO A 65 -1.68 -11.96 -4.14
CA PRO A 65 -2.52 -12.90 -3.43
C PRO A 65 -3.19 -12.21 -2.24
N TYR A 66 -4.49 -12.45 -2.08
CA TYR A 66 -5.24 -12.01 -0.91
C TYR A 66 -6.08 -13.13 -0.31
N ARG A 67 -6.35 -13.04 0.99
CA ARG A 67 -7.23 -13.97 1.73
C ARG A 67 -8.39 -13.20 2.34
N PRO A 68 -9.65 -13.53 1.97
CA PRO A 68 -10.82 -12.99 2.64
C PRO A 68 -10.86 -13.44 4.11
N SER A 69 -10.89 -12.48 5.04
CA SER A 69 -11.19 -12.70 6.46
C SER A 69 -11.98 -11.49 7.00
N SER A 70 -12.15 -11.31 8.32
CA SER A 70 -12.78 -10.10 8.86
C SER A 70 -12.10 -8.82 8.39
N ASN A 71 -10.78 -8.87 8.20
CA ASN A 71 -10.01 -7.96 7.35
C ASN A 71 -9.39 -8.76 6.21
N VAL A 72 -9.31 -8.20 5.00
CA VAL A 72 -8.67 -8.89 3.88
C VAL A 72 -7.15 -8.75 4.00
N LEU A 73 -6.45 -9.89 4.05
CA LEU A 73 -4.99 -9.90 4.06
C LEU A 73 -4.47 -9.89 2.64
N VAL A 74 -3.62 -8.93 2.28
CA VAL A 74 -2.93 -8.85 1.00
C VAL A 74 -1.44 -9.08 1.24
N SER A 75 -0.85 -10.09 0.58
CA SER A 75 0.53 -10.52 0.79
C SER A 75 1.41 -10.31 -0.44
N GLY A 76 2.74 -10.39 -0.28
CA GLY A 76 3.70 -10.19 -1.37
C GLY A 76 4.00 -8.72 -1.66
N ILE A 77 3.74 -7.83 -0.72
CA ILE A 77 3.82 -6.38 -0.89
C ILE A 77 5.23 -5.92 -1.31
N ARG A 78 6.28 -6.48 -0.69
CA ARG A 78 7.66 -6.08 -0.98
C ARG A 78 8.12 -6.49 -2.38
N GLY A 79 7.57 -7.58 -2.89
CA GLY A 79 7.85 -8.14 -4.22
C GLY A 79 6.86 -7.71 -5.31
N ALA A 80 5.88 -6.86 -4.98
CA ALA A 80 4.88 -6.40 -5.92
C ALA A 80 5.51 -5.58 -7.05
N GLN A 81 4.93 -5.67 -8.25
CA GLN A 81 5.21 -4.69 -9.31
C GLN A 81 4.69 -3.32 -8.85
N SER A 82 5.59 -2.37 -8.67
CA SER A 82 5.27 -1.11 -8.00
C SER A 82 6.27 -0.01 -8.32
N LEU A 83 5.85 1.24 -8.13
CA LEU A 83 6.77 2.39 -8.06
C LEU A 83 7.29 2.51 -6.62
N VAL A 84 8.59 2.66 -6.44
CA VAL A 84 9.22 2.79 -5.12
C VAL A 84 10.03 4.07 -5.08
N TYR A 85 9.72 4.93 -4.12
CA TYR A 85 10.40 6.20 -3.89
C TYR A 85 11.06 6.16 -2.50
N PRO A 86 12.38 5.98 -2.43
CA PRO A 86 13.10 6.21 -1.19
C PRO A 86 13.12 7.72 -0.89
N PHE A 87 12.89 8.07 0.36
CA PHE A 87 13.11 9.42 0.88
C PHE A 87 14.47 9.44 1.53
N GLU A 88 15.43 10.07 0.86
CA GLU A 88 16.67 10.45 1.50
C GLU A 88 16.39 11.67 2.36
N SER A 89 16.68 11.58 3.65
CA SER A 89 16.64 12.75 4.53
C SER A 89 17.65 13.76 3.99
N THR A 90 17.18 14.85 3.40
CA THR A 90 18.04 16.01 3.17
C THR A 90 18.33 16.63 4.54
N GLU A 91 19.47 16.28 5.11
CA GLU A 91 20.08 17.01 6.24
C GLU A 91 20.47 18.44 5.83
#